data_AF-A0A1Q9ABZ3-F1
#
_entry.id   AF-A0A1Q9ABZ3-F1
#
_cell.length_a   1.000
_cell.length_b   1.000
_cell.length_c   1.000
_cell.angle_alpha   90.00
_cell.angle_beta   90.00
_cell.angle_gamma   90.00
#
_symmetry.space_group_name_H-M   'P 1'
#
loop_
_entity.id
_entity.type
_entity.pdbx_description
1 polymer ?
#
loop_
_entity_poly.entity_id
_entity_poly.type
_entity_poly.pdbx_seq_one_letter_code
_entity_poly.pdbx_strand_id
1 'polypeptide(L)'
;MSSKLVLKSIWSNGSCTYAITFKKMSSEDKREVEQLADKAGYTRNDDVWAPPRVVRGVSEFFHAMNKAGFCLEFDDPEDAPFDLQQLHLTADTRGALEWLGNFELYHLSGWAPVQAEGRLDGHHFYFRARGSYWRFELGGNERQTRSPRWWYEESWPSVTGFEAGYMTDEDAVCCILKAIDFYRNGDNRRFMPEHPEYERTILVGWSIGALSLHTAMIRLAISGHEVLRRMQELKIELPYTADRELKYVGGLPVRLIKPIAGR
;
A
#
# COMPACT_ATOMS: atom_id res chain seq x y z
N MET A 1 -19.76 32.93 -14.71
CA MET A 1 -18.81 31.80 -14.56
C MET A 1 -18.23 31.90 -13.15
N SER A 2 -18.19 30.83 -12.36
CA SER A 2 -17.73 30.90 -10.96
C SER A 2 -16.21 31.14 -10.88
N SER A 3 -15.78 32.09 -10.04
CA SER A 3 -14.37 32.35 -9.67
C SER A 3 -13.81 31.11 -8.97
N LYS A 4 -12.61 30.67 -9.38
CA LYS A 4 -12.01 29.43 -8.84
C LYS A 4 -10.63 29.68 -8.27
N LEU A 5 -10.39 29.10 -7.09
CA LEU A 5 -9.07 28.95 -6.49
C LEU A 5 -8.56 27.56 -6.82
N VAL A 6 -7.44 27.47 -7.54
CA VAL A 6 -6.80 26.20 -7.88
C VAL A 6 -5.62 25.98 -6.95
N LEU A 7 -5.67 24.90 -6.21
CA LEU A 7 -4.68 24.45 -5.24
C LEU A 7 -3.85 23.32 -5.85
N LYS A 8 -2.57 23.56 -6.10
CA LYS A 8 -1.63 22.51 -6.47
C LYS A 8 -0.81 22.13 -5.24
N SER A 9 -0.95 20.88 -4.78
CA SER A 9 -0.16 20.42 -3.64
C SER A 9 1.33 20.38 -3.99
N ILE A 10 2.16 20.87 -3.07
CA ILE A 10 3.62 20.81 -3.10
C ILE A 10 4.03 20.15 -1.80
N TRP A 11 4.61 18.96 -1.92
CA TRP A 11 5.03 18.18 -0.77
C TRP A 11 6.53 18.33 -0.53
N SER A 12 6.90 18.34 0.74
CA SER A 12 8.29 18.30 1.19
C SER A 12 8.37 17.47 2.45
N ASN A 13 8.90 16.25 2.32
CA ASN A 13 9.08 15.29 3.40
C ASN A 13 7.87 15.13 4.34
N GLY A 14 6.71 14.84 3.76
CA GLY A 14 5.39 14.65 4.38
C GLY A 14 4.68 15.93 4.80
N SER A 15 5.31 17.09 4.63
CA SER A 15 4.66 18.38 4.83
C SER A 15 4.02 18.86 3.52
N CYS A 16 2.73 19.19 3.57
CA CYS A 16 2.00 19.73 2.43
C CYS A 16 1.97 21.26 2.45
N THR A 17 2.29 21.87 1.33
CA THR A 17 2.05 23.28 1.00
C THR A 17 1.26 23.34 -0.32
N TYR A 18 0.75 24.50 -0.69
CA TYR A 18 -0.01 24.66 -1.92
C TYR A 18 0.55 25.80 -2.78
N ALA A 19 0.86 25.52 -4.04
CA ALA A 19 0.93 26.56 -5.06
C ALA A 19 -0.49 26.94 -5.47
N ILE A 20 -0.78 28.23 -5.47
CA ILE A 20 -2.10 28.79 -5.70
C ILE A 20 -2.15 29.45 -7.07
N THR A 21 -3.17 29.13 -7.85
CA THR A 21 -3.52 29.94 -9.02
C THR A 21 -4.99 30.35 -8.96
N PHE A 22 -5.26 31.58 -9.41
CA PHE A 22 -6.59 32.16 -9.40
C PHE A 22 -7.14 32.17 -10.83
N LYS A 23 -8.29 31.52 -11.06
CA LYS A 23 -8.94 31.48 -12.38
C LYS A 23 -10.22 32.30 -12.35
N LYS A 24 -10.32 33.27 -13.26
CA LYS A 24 -11.51 34.13 -13.46
C LYS A 24 -11.93 34.89 -12.20
N MET A 25 -10.95 35.22 -11.34
CA MET A 25 -11.16 35.89 -10.07
C MET A 25 -10.82 37.38 -10.19
N SER A 26 -11.66 38.24 -9.63
CA SER A 26 -11.39 39.68 -9.57
C SER A 26 -10.29 39.99 -8.54
N SER A 27 -9.70 41.19 -8.58
CA SER A 27 -8.75 41.64 -7.55
C SER A 27 -9.40 41.76 -6.17
N GLU A 28 -10.70 42.01 -6.11
CA GLU A 28 -11.49 42.12 -4.87
C GLU A 28 -11.73 40.74 -4.28
N ASP A 29 -12.20 39.80 -5.09
CA ASP A 29 -12.36 38.38 -4.73
C ASP A 29 -11.02 37.82 -4.23
N LYS A 30 -9.91 38.09 -4.94
CA LYS A 30 -8.58 37.64 -4.52
C LYS A 30 -8.23 38.16 -3.12
N ARG A 31 -8.47 39.44 -2.85
CA ARG A 31 -8.24 40.03 -1.52
C ARG A 31 -9.11 39.39 -0.45
N GLU A 32 -10.37 39.07 -0.76
CA GLU A 32 -11.26 38.37 0.17
C GLU A 32 -10.74 36.98 0.52
N VAL A 33 -10.35 36.19 -0.49
CA VAL A 33 -9.75 34.86 -0.29
C VAL A 33 -8.49 34.94 0.59
N GLU A 34 -7.63 35.92 0.33
CA GLU A 34 -6.42 36.15 1.11
C GLU A 34 -6.71 36.52 2.57
N GLN A 35 -7.71 37.36 2.83
CA GLN A 35 -8.15 37.70 4.19
C GLN A 35 -8.73 36.49 4.93
N LEU A 36 -9.48 35.64 4.22
CA LEU A 36 -10.00 34.39 4.78
C LEU A 36 -8.86 33.43 5.14
N ALA A 37 -7.82 33.34 4.31
CA ALA A 37 -6.64 32.54 4.56
C ALA A 37 -5.84 33.06 5.77
N ASP A 38 -5.61 34.37 5.86
CA ASP A 38 -4.91 35.01 6.99
C ASP A 38 -5.65 34.78 8.30
N LYS A 39 -6.99 34.93 8.29
CA LYS A 39 -7.84 34.67 9.47
C LYS A 39 -7.78 33.22 9.92
N ALA A 40 -7.64 32.29 8.98
CA ALA A 40 -7.46 30.87 9.27
C ALA A 40 -6.02 30.52 9.69
N GLY A 41 -5.08 31.47 9.64
CA GLY A 41 -3.69 31.28 10.06
C GLY A 41 -2.79 30.64 9.00
N TYR A 42 -3.13 30.73 7.72
CA TYR A 42 -2.23 30.31 6.65
C TYR A 42 -1.00 31.20 6.62
N THR A 43 0.17 30.61 6.36
CA THR A 43 1.39 31.36 6.06
C THR A 43 1.52 31.46 4.55
N ARG A 44 1.60 32.68 4.02
CA ARG A 44 1.64 32.93 2.56
C ARG A 44 2.99 33.54 2.18
N ASN A 45 3.60 32.99 1.13
CA ASN A 45 4.75 33.57 0.46
C ASN A 45 4.43 33.64 -1.04
N ASP A 46 4.01 34.82 -1.50
CA ASP A 46 3.43 35.03 -2.82
C ASP A 46 2.30 34.03 -3.12
N ASP A 47 2.49 33.20 -4.15
CA ASP A 47 1.53 32.18 -4.59
C ASP A 47 1.74 30.83 -3.88
N VAL A 48 2.65 30.72 -2.88
CA VAL A 48 2.89 29.50 -2.10
C VAL A 48 2.32 29.64 -0.70
N TRP A 49 1.29 28.85 -0.39
CA TRP A 49 0.52 28.94 0.84
C TRP A 49 0.71 27.67 1.68
N ALA A 50 1.12 27.83 2.93
CA ALA A 50 1.27 26.75 3.89
C ALA A 50 0.08 26.75 4.88
N PRO A 51 -0.55 25.59 5.12
CA PRO A 51 -1.67 25.49 6.06
C PRO A 51 -1.24 25.79 7.50
N PRO A 52 -2.16 26.26 8.36
CA PRO A 52 -1.90 26.42 9.79
C PRO A 52 -1.54 25.07 10.43
N ARG A 53 -0.65 25.07 11.42
CA ARG A 53 -0.28 23.86 12.19
C ARG A 53 -1.46 23.23 12.93
N VAL A 54 -2.53 24.00 13.17
CA VAL A 54 -3.74 23.53 13.85
C VAL A 54 -4.78 23.13 12.81
N VAL A 55 -5.11 21.83 12.77
CA VAL A 55 -6.05 21.21 11.79
C VAL A 55 -7.38 21.97 11.68
N ARG A 56 -7.86 22.55 12.78
CA ARG A 56 -9.10 23.33 12.82
C ARG A 56 -9.11 24.48 11.82
N GLY A 57 -7.98 25.18 11.66
CA GLY A 57 -7.88 26.34 10.77
C GLY A 57 -8.05 25.98 9.29
N VAL A 58 -7.63 24.78 8.88
CA VAL A 58 -7.80 24.29 7.50
C VAL A 58 -9.28 24.07 7.17
N SER A 59 -10.01 23.37 8.05
CA SER A 59 -11.45 23.10 7.85
C SER A 59 -12.27 24.39 7.90
N GLU A 60 -11.95 25.30 8.82
CA GLU A 60 -12.61 26.60 8.93
C GLU A 60 -12.39 27.47 7.68
N PHE A 61 -11.17 27.44 7.10
CA PHE A 61 -10.88 28.11 5.83
C PHE A 61 -11.77 27.58 4.70
N PHE A 62 -11.82 26.27 4.49
CA PHE A 62 -12.64 25.68 3.41
C PHE A 62 -14.13 25.95 3.60
N HIS A 63 -14.62 25.92 4.84
CA HIS A 63 -15.99 26.27 5.14
C HIS A 63 -16.29 27.74 4.83
N ALA A 64 -15.39 28.66 5.21
CA ALA A 64 -15.55 30.09 4.94
C ALA A 64 -15.51 30.40 3.44
N MET A 65 -14.60 29.76 2.69
CA MET A 65 -14.49 29.87 1.24
C MET A 65 -15.78 29.44 0.54
N ASN A 66 -16.33 28.28 0.91
CA ASN A 66 -17.58 27.79 0.35
C ASN A 66 -18.75 28.74 0.67
N LYS A 67 -18.82 29.27 1.90
CA LYS A 67 -19.85 30.24 2.30
C LYS A 67 -19.76 31.56 1.53
N ALA A 68 -18.55 31.99 1.17
CA ALA A 68 -18.30 33.17 0.32
C ALA A 68 -18.55 32.90 -1.18
N GLY A 69 -18.88 31.67 -1.57
CA GLY A 69 -19.20 31.31 -2.95
C GLY A 69 -17.98 31.01 -3.82
N PHE A 70 -16.80 30.85 -3.22
CA PHE A 70 -15.58 30.48 -3.93
C PHE A 70 -15.52 28.96 -4.13
N CYS A 71 -15.21 28.55 -5.36
CA CYS A 71 -14.98 27.15 -5.70
C CYS A 71 -13.49 26.81 -5.58
N LEU A 72 -13.19 25.67 -4.98
CA LEU A 72 -11.83 25.12 -4.84
C LEU A 72 -11.66 23.98 -5.85
N GLU A 73 -10.58 24.02 -6.60
CA GLU A 73 -10.15 22.91 -7.46
C GLU A 73 -8.76 22.46 -6.99
N PHE A 74 -8.56 21.14 -6.87
CA PHE A 74 -7.23 20.57 -6.65
C PHE A 74 -6.63 20.17 -7.99
N ASP A 75 -5.37 20.53 -8.22
CA ASP A 75 -4.59 20.08 -9.37
C ASP A 75 -4.06 18.67 -9.06
N ASP A 76 -4.84 17.66 -9.42
CA ASP A 76 -4.51 16.25 -9.23
C ASP A 76 -4.50 15.54 -10.60
N PRO A 77 -3.32 15.33 -11.22
CA PRO A 77 -3.24 14.61 -12.47
C PRO A 77 -3.51 13.12 -12.20
N GLU A 78 -4.58 12.56 -12.77
CA GLU A 78 -5.00 11.17 -12.57
C GLU A 78 -3.89 10.11 -12.82
N ASP A 79 -2.85 10.47 -13.59
CA ASP A 79 -1.73 9.59 -13.97
C ASP A 79 -0.34 10.04 -13.42
N ALA A 80 -0.28 10.91 -12.42
CA ALA A 80 1.00 11.34 -11.85
C ALA A 80 1.70 10.19 -11.07
N PRO A 81 3.04 10.04 -11.18
CA PRO A 81 3.79 9.16 -10.28
C PRO A 81 3.56 9.54 -8.82
N PHE A 82 3.53 8.56 -7.93
CA PHE A 82 3.43 8.82 -6.50
C PHE A 82 4.57 9.73 -6.04
N ASP A 83 4.20 10.85 -5.44
CA ASP A 83 5.19 11.80 -4.96
C ASP A 83 5.76 11.32 -3.63
N LEU A 84 6.98 10.77 -3.66
CA LEU A 84 7.70 10.31 -2.47
C LEU A 84 7.91 11.45 -1.45
N GLN A 85 7.76 12.73 -1.85
CA GLN A 85 7.78 13.85 -0.91
C GLN A 85 6.56 13.86 0.01
N GLN A 86 5.51 13.08 -0.27
CA GLN A 86 4.38 12.86 0.65
C GLN A 86 4.76 12.03 1.87
N LEU A 87 5.87 11.29 1.81
CA LEU A 87 6.30 10.42 2.89
C LEU A 87 7.21 11.16 3.88
N HIS A 88 7.00 10.92 5.17
CA HIS A 88 7.91 11.35 6.23
C HIS A 88 9.09 10.37 6.34
N LEU A 89 10.18 10.66 5.62
CA LEU A 89 11.36 9.80 5.57
C LEU A 89 12.61 10.50 6.09
N THR A 90 13.56 9.71 6.58
CA THR A 90 14.94 10.18 6.76
C THR A 90 15.62 10.38 5.42
N ALA A 91 16.69 11.18 5.39
CA ALA A 91 17.45 11.43 4.15
C ALA A 91 18.06 10.14 3.59
N ASP A 92 18.53 9.24 4.47
CA ASP A 92 19.15 7.97 4.08
C ASP A 92 18.11 7.02 3.46
N THR A 93 16.95 6.86 4.10
CA THR A 93 15.86 6.00 3.60
C THR A 93 15.28 6.54 2.30
N ARG A 94 15.11 7.86 2.19
CA ARG A 94 14.70 8.51 0.94
C ARG A 94 15.71 8.25 -0.18
N GLY A 95 17.00 8.46 0.10
CA GLY A 95 18.06 8.17 -0.85
C GLY A 95 18.01 6.71 -1.29
N ALA A 96 17.89 5.76 -0.36
CA ALA A 96 17.81 4.34 -0.67
C ALA A 96 16.64 4.01 -1.63
N LEU A 97 15.46 4.60 -1.42
CA LEU A 97 14.32 4.45 -2.33
C LEU A 97 14.58 5.07 -3.71
N GLU A 98 15.11 6.29 -3.76
CA GLU A 98 15.36 7.02 -5.01
C GLU A 98 16.43 6.34 -5.88
N TRP A 99 17.41 5.68 -5.25
CA TRP A 99 18.45 4.91 -5.93
C TRP A 99 18.04 3.48 -6.29
N LEU A 100 16.83 3.05 -5.89
CA LEU A 100 16.38 1.69 -6.12
C LEU A 100 15.97 1.50 -7.58
N GLY A 101 16.84 0.86 -8.37
CA GLY A 101 16.54 0.57 -9.78
C GLY A 101 15.27 -0.29 -9.95
N ASN A 102 14.52 -0.07 -11.02
CA ASN A 102 13.29 -0.81 -11.38
C ASN A 102 12.25 -0.92 -10.24
N PHE A 103 12.15 0.12 -9.42
CA PHE A 103 11.16 0.22 -8.36
C PHE A 103 10.24 1.41 -8.59
N GLU A 104 8.94 1.18 -8.45
CA GLU A 104 7.91 2.22 -8.49
C GLU A 104 6.99 1.99 -7.29
N LEU A 105 6.83 2.99 -6.43
CA LEU A 105 5.80 3.02 -5.41
C LEU A 105 4.58 3.76 -5.99
N TYR A 106 3.40 3.17 -5.95
CA TYR A 106 2.17 3.83 -6.43
C TYR A 106 1.38 4.44 -5.28
N HIS A 107 1.46 3.80 -4.12
CA HIS A 107 0.71 4.22 -2.96
C HIS A 107 1.34 3.63 -1.71
N LEU A 108 1.39 4.41 -0.62
CA LEU A 108 1.63 3.96 0.75
C LEU A 108 0.70 4.76 1.65
N SER A 109 -0.25 4.09 2.31
CA SER A 109 -1.13 4.74 3.29
C SER A 109 -1.83 3.74 4.20
N GLY A 110 -2.66 4.26 5.11
CA GLY A 110 -3.50 3.48 6.00
C GLY A 110 -3.04 3.60 7.45
N TRP A 111 -3.97 3.33 8.38
CA TRP A 111 -3.72 3.42 9.82
C TRP A 111 -3.94 2.09 10.56
N ALA A 112 -4.65 1.14 9.94
CA ALA A 112 -4.87 -0.22 10.44
C ALA A 112 -5.71 -1.01 9.40
N PRO A 113 -5.09 -1.55 8.33
CA PRO A 113 -3.66 -1.74 8.12
C PRO A 113 -2.95 -0.55 7.46
N VAL A 114 -1.62 -0.49 7.59
CA VAL A 114 -0.74 0.23 6.64
C VAL A 114 -0.54 -0.66 5.42
N GLN A 115 -0.66 -0.08 4.24
CA GLN A 115 -0.59 -0.79 2.96
C GLN A 115 0.20 -0.01 1.93
N ALA A 116 0.95 -0.73 1.11
CA ALA A 116 1.59 -0.18 -0.07
C ALA A 116 1.47 -1.10 -1.28
N GLU A 117 1.55 -0.50 -2.45
CA GLU A 117 1.56 -1.22 -3.73
C GLU A 117 2.41 -0.48 -4.75
N GLY A 118 2.84 -1.22 -5.76
CA GLY A 118 3.76 -0.70 -6.76
C GLY A 118 4.32 -1.78 -7.66
N ARG A 119 5.47 -1.49 -8.26
CA ARG A 119 6.23 -2.43 -9.09
C ARG A 119 7.67 -2.57 -8.63
N LEU A 120 8.16 -3.79 -8.72
CA LEU A 120 9.56 -4.16 -8.52
C LEU A 120 9.95 -5.12 -9.64
N ASP A 121 11.00 -4.79 -10.40
CA ASP A 121 11.54 -5.64 -11.47
C ASP A 121 10.46 -6.10 -12.47
N GLY A 122 9.52 -5.21 -12.80
CA GLY A 122 8.40 -5.48 -13.71
C GLY A 122 7.26 -6.31 -13.11
N HIS A 123 7.31 -6.60 -11.81
CA HIS A 123 6.29 -7.35 -11.10
C HIS A 123 5.53 -6.47 -10.12
N HIS A 124 4.20 -6.62 -10.09
CA HIS A 124 3.38 -5.98 -9.07
C HIS A 124 3.76 -6.48 -7.68
N PHE A 125 3.93 -5.56 -6.73
CA PHE A 125 4.05 -5.90 -5.31
C PHE A 125 2.88 -5.37 -4.50
N TYR A 126 2.60 -6.06 -3.40
CA TYR A 126 1.66 -5.62 -2.37
C TYR A 126 2.32 -5.78 -1.00
N PHE A 127 2.29 -4.71 -0.22
CA PHE A 127 2.77 -4.66 1.16
C PHE A 127 1.58 -4.42 2.09
N ARG A 128 1.59 -5.10 3.23
CA ARG A 128 0.58 -4.93 4.27
C ARG A 128 1.19 -5.15 5.64
N ALA A 129 1.00 -4.19 6.53
CA ALA A 129 1.29 -4.32 7.95
C ALA A 129 0.01 -4.26 8.77
N ARG A 130 -0.23 -5.30 9.57
CA ARG A 130 -1.45 -5.43 10.37
C ARG A 130 -1.21 -6.28 11.60
N GLY A 131 -1.75 -5.86 12.74
CA GLY A 131 -1.66 -6.65 13.95
C GLY A 131 -0.22 -6.64 14.45
N SER A 132 0.39 -7.82 14.54
CA SER A 132 1.75 -8.05 15.01
C SER A 132 2.69 -8.53 13.90
N TYR A 133 2.36 -8.30 12.63
CA TYR A 133 3.21 -8.69 11.51
C TYR A 133 3.07 -7.74 10.32
N TRP A 134 4.03 -7.83 9.41
CA TRP A 134 3.96 -7.24 8.09
C TRP A 134 4.35 -8.27 7.04
N ARG A 135 3.83 -8.08 5.83
CA ARG A 135 4.09 -8.96 4.70
C ARG A 135 4.30 -8.17 3.42
N PHE A 136 5.24 -8.64 2.63
CA PHE A 136 5.49 -8.20 1.26
C PHE A 136 5.24 -9.37 0.31
N GLU A 137 4.49 -9.12 -0.75
CA GLU A 137 4.09 -10.09 -1.77
C GLU A 137 4.49 -9.57 -3.15
N LEU A 138 5.05 -10.43 -4.01
CA LEU A 138 5.56 -10.05 -5.34
C LEU A 138 5.08 -11.00 -6.43
N GLY A 139 4.76 -10.46 -7.61
CA GLY A 139 4.38 -11.23 -8.81
C GLY A 139 2.90 -11.55 -8.91
N GLY A 140 2.08 -10.94 -8.05
CA GLY A 140 0.62 -10.93 -8.15
C GLY A 140 0.12 -9.93 -9.20
N ASN A 141 -1.06 -9.38 -8.99
CA ASN A 141 -1.57 -8.23 -9.71
C ASN A 141 -2.38 -7.31 -8.80
N GLU A 142 -2.63 -6.09 -9.28
CA GLU A 142 -3.38 -5.04 -8.57
C GLU A 142 -4.76 -5.51 -8.11
N ARG A 143 -5.47 -6.27 -8.95
CA ARG A 143 -6.80 -6.81 -8.62
C ARG A 143 -6.76 -8.02 -7.67
N GLN A 144 -5.58 -8.46 -7.25
CA GLN A 144 -5.35 -9.66 -6.43
C GLN A 144 -6.00 -10.94 -6.98
N THR A 145 -6.29 -10.98 -8.29
CA THR A 145 -6.81 -12.17 -8.97
C THR A 145 -5.69 -13.14 -9.33
N ARG A 146 -4.44 -12.67 -9.35
CA ARG A 146 -3.23 -13.47 -9.51
C ARG A 146 -2.50 -13.53 -8.18
N SER A 147 -2.26 -14.73 -7.69
CA SER A 147 -1.50 -14.96 -6.46
C SER A 147 -0.02 -14.61 -6.61
N PRO A 148 0.64 -14.14 -5.54
CA PRO A 148 2.06 -13.79 -5.57
C PRO A 148 2.94 -15.01 -5.81
N ARG A 149 4.04 -14.80 -6.52
CA ARG A 149 5.06 -15.83 -6.80
C ARG A 149 6.11 -15.90 -5.71
N TRP A 150 6.31 -14.81 -4.99
CA TRP A 150 7.24 -14.68 -3.89
C TRP A 150 6.58 -13.88 -2.77
N TRP A 151 6.91 -14.19 -1.52
CA TRP A 151 6.49 -13.40 -0.38
C TRP A 151 7.49 -13.50 0.77
N TYR A 152 7.46 -12.49 1.63
CA TYR A 152 8.18 -12.44 2.88
C TYR A 152 7.28 -11.87 3.96
N GLU A 153 7.25 -12.52 5.11
CA GLU A 153 6.49 -12.09 6.29
C GLU A 153 7.40 -12.13 7.51
N GLU A 154 7.23 -11.14 8.38
CA GLU A 154 7.97 -11.05 9.62
C GLU A 154 7.08 -10.50 10.73
N SER A 155 7.27 -11.02 11.95
CA SER A 155 6.63 -10.49 13.13
C SER A 155 7.17 -9.11 13.45
N TRP A 156 6.26 -8.19 13.78
CA TRP A 156 6.60 -6.87 14.25
C TRP A 156 6.73 -6.87 15.77
N PRO A 157 7.76 -6.23 16.34
CA PRO A 157 7.85 -6.02 17.78
C PRO A 157 6.60 -5.31 18.30
N SER A 158 5.84 -6.00 19.15
CA SER A 158 4.48 -5.62 19.47
C SER A 158 4.18 -6.00 20.92
N VAL A 159 3.61 -5.06 21.68
CA VAL A 159 3.20 -5.27 23.08
C VAL A 159 1.73 -5.64 23.15
N THR A 160 0.89 -4.99 22.33
CA THR A 160 -0.56 -5.14 22.32
C THR A 160 -1.08 -6.05 21.21
N GLY A 161 -0.23 -6.44 20.27
CA GLY A 161 -0.60 -7.25 19.10
C GLY A 161 -1.10 -6.44 17.90
N PHE A 162 -1.02 -5.10 17.93
CA PHE A 162 -1.62 -4.23 16.91
C PHE A 162 -0.66 -3.21 16.26
N GLU A 163 0.55 -3.08 16.80
CA GLU A 163 1.51 -2.03 16.47
C GLU A 163 1.97 -2.05 15.01
N ALA A 164 1.98 -3.21 14.33
CA ALA A 164 2.31 -3.27 12.91
C ALA A 164 1.31 -2.48 12.06
N GLY A 165 0.06 -2.39 12.51
CA GLY A 165 -0.97 -1.61 11.83
C GLY A 165 -0.71 -0.10 11.84
N TYR A 166 0.15 0.38 12.74
CA TYR A 166 0.43 1.81 12.98
C TYR A 166 1.90 2.16 12.67
N MET A 167 2.53 1.43 11.76
CA MET A 167 3.88 1.75 11.28
C MET A 167 3.92 3.19 10.75
N THR A 168 5.04 3.86 11.02
CA THR A 168 5.35 5.13 10.34
C THR A 168 5.70 4.88 8.87
N ASP A 169 5.68 5.92 8.04
CA ASP A 169 6.15 5.83 6.65
C ASP A 169 7.58 5.27 6.59
N GLU A 170 8.45 5.75 7.49
CA GLU A 170 9.84 5.30 7.64
C GLU A 170 9.91 3.79 7.92
N ASP A 171 9.16 3.29 8.89
CA ASP A 171 9.16 1.87 9.26
C ASP A 171 8.64 0.99 8.12
N ALA A 172 7.54 1.41 7.50
CA ALA A 172 6.93 0.69 6.38
C ALA A 172 7.89 0.62 5.19
N VAL A 173 8.54 1.73 4.85
CA VAL A 173 9.56 1.78 3.80
C VAL A 173 10.76 0.92 4.14
N CYS A 174 11.26 0.96 5.37
CA CYS A 174 12.38 0.09 5.80
C CYS A 174 12.02 -1.40 5.65
N CYS A 175 10.79 -1.79 5.98
CA CYS A 175 10.32 -3.17 5.79
C CYS A 175 10.24 -3.55 4.29
N ILE A 176 9.75 -2.64 3.45
CA ILE A 176 9.73 -2.81 1.98
C ILE A 176 11.16 -2.99 1.45
N LEU A 177 12.08 -2.10 1.80
CA LEU A 177 13.49 -2.17 1.40
C LEU A 177 14.14 -3.50 1.84
N LYS A 178 13.87 -3.93 3.08
CA LYS A 178 14.33 -5.23 3.60
C LYS A 178 13.80 -6.41 2.79
N ALA A 179 12.51 -6.42 2.44
CA ALA A 179 11.93 -7.49 1.63
C ALA A 179 12.51 -7.50 0.21
N ILE A 180 12.75 -6.32 -0.37
CA ILE A 180 13.38 -6.17 -1.69
C ILE A 180 14.81 -6.72 -1.68
N ASP A 181 15.57 -6.45 -0.62
CA ASP A 181 16.91 -7.02 -0.44
C ASP A 181 16.86 -8.56 -0.38
N PHE A 182 15.95 -9.13 0.41
CA PHE A 182 15.77 -10.59 0.44
C PHE A 182 15.35 -11.18 -0.91
N TYR A 183 14.53 -10.48 -1.68
CA TYR A 183 14.15 -10.92 -3.02
C TYR A 183 15.33 -10.87 -3.99
N ARG A 184 16.09 -9.77 -4.02
CA ARG A 184 17.16 -9.58 -5.00
C ARG A 184 18.42 -10.37 -4.67
N ASN A 185 18.76 -10.47 -3.39
CA ASN A 185 20.04 -11.01 -2.93
C ASN A 185 19.89 -12.35 -2.18
N GLY A 186 18.66 -12.78 -1.86
CA GLY A 186 18.38 -14.03 -1.16
C GLY A 186 18.18 -15.24 -2.06
N ASP A 187 18.07 -16.42 -1.42
CA ASP A 187 17.77 -17.67 -2.11
C ASP A 187 16.25 -17.84 -2.36
N ASN A 188 15.85 -17.56 -3.59
CA ASN A 188 14.45 -17.67 -4.02
C ASN A 188 14.06 -19.08 -4.49
N ARG A 189 14.98 -20.04 -4.53
CA ARG A 189 14.72 -21.36 -5.13
C ARG A 189 13.61 -22.11 -4.42
N ARG A 190 13.37 -21.87 -3.13
CA ARG A 190 12.24 -22.47 -2.39
C ARG A 190 10.86 -22.15 -2.97
N PHE A 191 10.74 -21.13 -3.81
CA PHE A 191 9.51 -20.79 -4.53
C PHE A 191 9.39 -21.51 -5.89
N MET A 192 10.38 -22.31 -6.28
CA MET A 192 10.39 -23.08 -7.52
C MET A 192 9.96 -24.54 -7.28
N PRO A 193 9.12 -25.14 -8.14
CA PRO A 193 8.58 -26.50 -7.93
C PRO A 193 9.62 -27.60 -7.70
N GLU A 194 10.80 -27.47 -8.28
CA GLU A 194 11.90 -28.42 -8.18
C GLU A 194 12.62 -28.41 -6.82
N HIS A 195 12.37 -27.41 -5.97
CA HIS A 195 13.08 -27.28 -4.71
C HIS A 195 12.47 -28.17 -3.60
N PRO A 196 13.27 -28.84 -2.75
CA PRO A 196 12.75 -29.72 -1.69
C PRO A 196 11.78 -29.02 -0.73
N GLU A 197 12.03 -27.74 -0.42
CA GLU A 197 11.18 -26.92 0.44
C GLU A 197 9.96 -26.31 -0.26
N TYR A 198 9.70 -26.63 -1.53
CA TYR A 198 8.60 -26.03 -2.29
C TYR A 198 7.24 -26.33 -1.65
N GLU A 199 6.98 -27.59 -1.30
CA GLU A 199 5.74 -28.01 -0.65
C GLU A 199 5.51 -27.22 0.64
N ARG A 200 6.51 -27.22 1.53
CA ARG A 200 6.47 -26.47 2.79
C ARG A 200 6.26 -24.98 2.54
N THR A 201 6.93 -24.40 1.54
CA THR A 201 6.80 -22.99 1.18
C THR A 201 5.37 -22.66 0.78
N ILE A 202 4.75 -23.41 -0.14
CA ILE A 202 3.36 -23.16 -0.56
C ILE A 202 2.37 -23.32 0.60
N LEU A 203 2.57 -24.32 1.45
CA LEU A 203 1.71 -24.58 2.61
C LEU A 203 1.81 -23.47 3.66
N VAL A 204 3.04 -23.00 3.97
CA VAL A 204 3.25 -21.82 4.82
C VAL A 204 2.64 -20.57 4.18
N GLY A 205 2.75 -20.40 2.86
CA GLY A 205 2.11 -19.30 2.14
C GLY A 205 0.60 -19.27 2.34
N TRP A 206 -0.07 -20.43 2.37
CA TRP A 206 -1.48 -20.51 2.72
C TRP A 206 -1.73 -20.23 4.20
N SER A 207 -0.93 -20.82 5.09
CA SER A 207 -1.00 -20.61 6.56
C SER A 207 -1.05 -19.13 6.94
N ILE A 208 -0.12 -18.35 6.38
CA ILE A 208 -0.02 -16.92 6.68
C ILE A 208 -1.00 -16.07 5.87
N GLY A 209 -1.68 -16.66 4.88
CA GLY A 209 -2.65 -15.97 4.02
C GLY A 209 -2.02 -15.17 2.88
N ALA A 210 -0.79 -15.47 2.47
CA ALA A 210 -0.20 -15.00 1.21
C ALA A 210 -0.82 -15.71 -0.01
N LEU A 211 -1.34 -16.92 0.19
CA LEU A 211 -2.06 -17.72 -0.80
C LEU A 211 -3.44 -18.10 -0.26
N SER A 212 -4.38 -18.35 -1.17
CA SER A 212 -5.62 -19.07 -0.86
C SER A 212 -5.41 -20.59 -0.92
N LEU A 213 -6.29 -21.35 -0.28
CA LEU A 213 -6.32 -22.81 -0.36
C LEU A 213 -6.41 -23.29 -1.81
N HIS A 214 -7.26 -22.64 -2.61
CA HIS A 214 -7.40 -22.96 -4.03
C HIS A 214 -6.07 -22.81 -4.79
N THR A 215 -5.31 -21.76 -4.49
CA THR A 215 -3.98 -21.57 -5.09
C THR A 215 -2.99 -22.63 -4.63
N ALA A 216 -2.98 -22.98 -3.34
CA ALA A 216 -2.12 -24.03 -2.81
C ALA A 216 -2.41 -25.38 -3.48
N MET A 217 -3.70 -25.74 -3.63
CA MET A 217 -4.13 -26.94 -4.34
C MET A 217 -3.65 -26.97 -5.80
N ILE A 218 -3.77 -25.86 -6.53
CA ILE A 218 -3.31 -25.78 -7.92
C ILE A 218 -1.79 -25.94 -8.01
N ARG A 219 -1.04 -25.24 -7.16
CA ARG A 219 0.44 -25.24 -7.19
C ARG A 219 1.03 -26.59 -6.81
N LEU A 220 0.41 -27.27 -5.85
CA LEU A 220 0.85 -28.58 -5.37
C LEU A 220 0.20 -29.75 -6.11
N ALA A 221 -0.78 -29.49 -6.99
CA ALA A 221 -1.56 -30.50 -7.70
C ALA A 221 -2.21 -31.56 -6.78
N ILE A 222 -2.72 -31.13 -5.62
CA ILE A 222 -3.37 -31.98 -4.61
C ILE A 222 -4.75 -31.47 -4.21
N SER A 223 -5.55 -32.35 -3.59
CA SER A 223 -6.89 -31.99 -3.08
C SER A 223 -6.81 -31.14 -1.80
N GLY A 224 -7.88 -30.42 -1.47
CA GLY A 224 -7.94 -29.64 -0.22
C GLY A 224 -7.79 -30.50 1.05
N HIS A 225 -8.33 -31.72 1.06
CA HIS A 225 -8.15 -32.66 2.17
C HIS A 225 -6.69 -33.12 2.31
N GLU A 226 -6.01 -33.30 1.18
CA GLU A 226 -4.59 -33.65 1.16
C GLU A 226 -3.74 -32.47 1.66
N VAL A 227 -4.06 -31.23 1.29
CA VAL A 227 -3.41 -30.02 1.84
C VAL A 227 -3.50 -30.03 3.38
N LEU A 228 -4.67 -30.29 3.96
CA LEU A 228 -4.83 -30.34 5.42
C LEU A 228 -3.98 -31.43 6.07
N ARG A 229 -3.94 -32.62 5.46
CA ARG A 229 -3.11 -33.73 5.95
C ARG A 229 -1.63 -33.33 5.98
N ARG A 230 -1.14 -32.72 4.89
CA ARG A 230 0.25 -32.24 4.79
C ARG A 230 0.59 -31.15 5.81
N MET A 231 -0.33 -30.21 6.05
CA MET A 231 -0.16 -29.18 7.09
C MET A 231 0.06 -29.81 8.47
N GLN A 232 -0.71 -30.84 8.83
CA GLN A 232 -0.57 -31.56 10.09
C GLN A 232 0.77 -32.31 10.17
N GLU A 233 1.14 -33.04 9.13
CA GLU A 233 2.40 -33.81 9.07
C GLU A 233 3.63 -32.92 9.19
N LEU A 234 3.61 -31.75 8.54
CA LEU A 234 4.68 -30.77 8.56
C LEU A 234 4.60 -29.79 9.74
N LYS A 235 3.62 -29.97 10.63
CA LYS A 235 3.35 -29.13 11.82
C LYS A 235 3.25 -27.64 11.46
N ILE A 236 2.54 -27.35 10.38
CA ILE A 236 2.23 -25.99 9.94
C ILE A 236 0.85 -25.61 10.49
N GLU A 237 0.74 -24.43 11.08
CA GLU A 237 -0.51 -23.94 11.65
C GLU A 237 -1.57 -23.73 10.56
N LEU A 238 -2.80 -24.19 10.80
CA LEU A 238 -3.89 -23.95 9.87
C LEU A 238 -4.38 -22.51 9.99
N PRO A 239 -4.64 -21.81 8.87
CA PRO A 239 -5.22 -20.48 8.94
C PRO A 239 -6.63 -20.57 9.54
N TYR A 240 -7.04 -19.56 10.30
CA TYR A 240 -8.40 -19.52 10.89
C TYR A 240 -9.52 -19.56 9.83
N THR A 241 -9.20 -19.31 8.56
CA THR A 241 -10.11 -19.38 7.42
C THR A 241 -10.23 -20.79 6.80
N ALA A 242 -9.46 -21.78 7.28
CA ALA A 242 -9.35 -23.09 6.65
C ALA A 242 -10.72 -23.76 6.40
N ASP A 243 -11.57 -23.84 7.42
CA ASP A 243 -12.91 -24.46 7.30
C ASP A 243 -13.79 -23.78 6.27
N ARG A 244 -13.72 -22.44 6.20
CA ARG A 244 -14.49 -21.63 5.25
C ARG A 244 -14.00 -21.88 3.82
N GLU A 245 -12.69 -21.88 3.62
CA GLU A 245 -12.09 -22.10 2.30
C GLU A 245 -12.32 -23.53 1.79
N LEU A 246 -12.27 -24.54 2.66
CA LEU A 246 -12.62 -25.92 2.30
C LEU A 246 -14.06 -26.06 1.83
N LYS A 247 -15.00 -25.43 2.54
CA LYS A 247 -16.42 -25.41 2.13
C LYS A 247 -16.60 -24.72 0.78
N TYR A 248 -15.90 -23.60 0.58
CA TYR A 248 -15.96 -22.86 -0.68
C TYR A 248 -15.43 -23.70 -1.85
N VAL A 249 -14.26 -24.31 -1.71
CA VAL A 249 -13.65 -25.11 -2.77
C VAL A 249 -14.40 -26.42 -3.00
N GLY A 250 -14.93 -27.05 -1.95
CA GLY A 250 -15.77 -28.25 -2.06
C GLY A 250 -17.11 -28.00 -2.77
N GLY A 251 -17.59 -26.75 -2.78
CA GLY A 251 -18.77 -26.31 -3.53
C GLY A 251 -18.51 -25.92 -4.99
N LEU A 252 -17.25 -25.83 -5.43
CA LEU A 252 -16.92 -25.47 -6.82
C LEU A 252 -17.19 -26.65 -7.77
N PRO A 253 -17.81 -26.43 -8.94
CA PRO A 253 -18.03 -27.49 -9.91
C PRO A 253 -16.69 -28.05 -10.42
N VAL A 254 -16.60 -29.38 -10.48
CA VAL A 254 -15.41 -30.20 -10.81
C VAL A 254 -14.66 -29.74 -12.09
N ARG A 255 -15.32 -29.02 -13.01
CA ARG A 255 -14.72 -28.50 -14.25
C ARG A 255 -13.65 -27.42 -14.05
N LEU A 256 -13.60 -26.75 -12.89
CA LEU A 256 -12.58 -25.73 -12.56
C LEU A 256 -11.29 -26.30 -11.97
N ILE A 257 -11.29 -27.57 -11.56
CA ILE A 257 -10.14 -28.27 -11.00
C ILE A 257 -9.59 -29.17 -12.10
N LYS A 258 -9.01 -28.60 -13.16
CA LYS A 258 -8.20 -29.40 -14.08
C LYS A 258 -6.79 -29.52 -13.48
N PRO A 259 -6.29 -30.73 -13.23
CA PRO A 259 -4.86 -30.89 -12.98
C PRO A 259 -4.13 -30.43 -14.24
N ILE A 260 -3.10 -29.60 -14.08
CA ILE A 260 -2.13 -29.36 -15.15
C ILE A 260 -1.34 -30.66 -15.27
N ALA A 261 -1.84 -31.56 -16.10
CA ALA A 261 -1.09 -32.73 -16.51
C ALA A 261 -0.02 -32.30 -17.53
N GLY A 262 1.24 -32.44 -17.13
CA GLY A 262 2.39 -32.55 -18.02
C GLY A 262 3.07 -31.25 -18.44
N ARG A 263 4.27 -31.02 -17.89
CA ARG A 263 5.53 -30.90 -18.63
C ARG A 263 6.70 -31.22 -17.70
#